data_AF-A0A7C3U5R4-F1
#
_entry.id   AF-A0A7C3U5R4-F1
#
_cell.length_a   1.000
_cell.length_b   1.000
_cell.length_c   1.000
_cell.angle_alpha   90.00
_cell.angle_beta   90.00
_cell.angle_gamma   90.00
#
_symmetry.space_group_name_H-M   'P 1'
#
loop_
_entity.id
_entity.type
_entity.pdbx_description
1 polymer ?
#
loop_
_entity_poly.entity_id
_entity_poly.type
_entity_poly.pdbx_seq_one_letter_code
_entity_poly.pdbx_strand_id
1 'polypeptide(L)' 'MADHILLVDDDDLLRRSLTFNLEKAGYRVSAAANAEDALAVAARDVPDLVL' A
#
# COMPACT_ATOMS: atom_id res chain seq x y z
N MET A 1 10.81 -13.31 -3.59
CA MET A 1 9.39 -12.95 -3.41
C MET A 1 9.41 -11.49 -3.04
N ALA A 2 8.62 -10.65 -3.70
CA ALA A 2 8.52 -9.24 -3.34
C ALA A 2 7.43 -9.14 -2.28
N ASP A 3 7.78 -8.71 -1.07
CA ASP A 3 6.80 -8.58 0.02
C ASP A 3 5.77 -7.50 -0.37
N HIS A 4 4.49 -7.80 -0.14
CA HIS A 4 3.36 -6.96 -0.50
C HIS A 4 2.99 -6.05 0.67
N ILE A 5 3.01 -4.74 0.42
CA ILE A 5 2.70 -3.71 1.42
C ILE A 5 1.41 -3.00 1.01
N LEU A 6 0.45 -2.94 1.92
CA LEU A 6 -0.75 -2.11 1.79
C LEU A 6 -0.53 -0.80 2.53
N LEU A 7 -0.47 0.32 1.79
CA LEU A 7 -0.31 1.66 2.33
C LEU A 7 -1.68 2.36 2.40
N VAL A 8 -2.06 2.85 3.57
CA VAL A 8 -3.32 3.53 3.83
C VAL A 8 -3.03 4.92 4.39
N ASP A 9 -3.18 5.93 3.55
CA ASP A 9 -2.88 7.32 3.90
C ASP A 9 -3.90 8.24 3.21
N ASP A 10 -4.47 9.19 3.94
CA ASP A 10 -5.47 10.14 3.42
C ASP A 10 -4.83 11.26 2.58
N ASP A 11 -3.53 11.54 2.77
CA ASP A 11 -2.77 12.51 1.99
C ASP A 11 -2.23 11.89 0.69
N ASP A 12 -2.71 12.40 -0.46
CA ASP A 12 -2.31 11.91 -1.77
C ASP A 12 -0.82 12.12 -2.09
N LEU A 13 -0.20 13.20 -1.61
CA LEU A 13 1.21 13.48 -1.87
C LEU A 13 2.10 12.52 -1.09
N LEU A 14 1.81 12.32 0.20
CA LEU A 14 2.54 11.37 1.04
C LEU A 14 2.38 9.95 0.53
N ARG A 15 1.14 9.54 0.23
CA ARG A 15 0.83 8.21 -0.30
C ARG A 15 1.61 7.90 -1.57
N ARG A 16 1.65 8.83 -2.54
CA ARG A 16 2.42 8.66 -3.78
C ARG A 16 3.93 8.61 -3.53
N SER A 17 4.44 9.48 -2.67
CA SER A 17 5.87 9.51 -2.31
C SER A 17 6.32 8.20 -1.67
N LEU A 18 5.56 7.69 -0.69
CA LEU A 18 5.85 6.43 -0.02
C LEU A 18 5.73 5.24 -0.96
N THR A 19 4.66 5.19 -1.76
CA THR A 19 4.47 4.15 -2.78
C THR A 19 5.68 4.08 -3.71
N PHE A 20 6.11 5.22 -4.26
CA PHE A 20 7.27 5.27 -5.16
C PHE A 20 8.56 4.79 -4.48
N ASN A 21 8.81 5.19 -3.23
CA ASN A 21 10.02 4.78 -2.50
C ASN A 21 10.02 3.27 -2.20
N LEU A 22 8.88 2.72 -1.80
CA LEU A 22 8.72 1.29 -1.50
C LEU A 22 8.82 0.44 -2.77
N GLU A 23 8.19 0.86 -3.86
CA GLU A 23 8.33 0.19 -5.17
C GLU A 23 9.78 0.22 -5.66
N LYS A 24 10.47 1.35 -5.51
CA LYS A 24 11.90 1.47 -5.85
C LYS A 24 12.79 0.55 -4.99
N ALA A 25 12.39 0.27 -3.76
CA ALA A 25 13.06 -0.69 -2.89
C ALA A 25 12.78 -2.16 -3.26
N GLY A 26 11.90 -2.41 -4.23
CA GLY A 26 11.58 -3.75 -4.73
C GLY A 26 10.36 -4.40 -4.10
N TYR A 27 9.59 -3.65 -3.31
CA TYR A 27 8.32 -4.12 -2.73
C TYR A 27 7.17 -3.98 -3.72
N ARG A 28 6.16 -4.82 -3.57
CA ARG A 28 4.88 -4.62 -4.25
C ARG A 28 4.04 -3.75 -3.33
N VAL A 29 3.50 -2.64 -3.83
CA VAL A 29 2.70 -1.73 -3.01
C VAL A 29 1.28 -1.66 -3.54
N SER A 30 0.31 -1.65 -2.63
CA SER A 30 -1.06 -1.26 -2.93
C SER A 30 -1.42 -0.07 -2.06
N ALA A 31 -1.99 0.97 -2.64
CA ALA A 31 -2.27 2.21 -1.96
C ALA A 31 -3.79 2.42 -1.84
N ALA A 32 -4.25 2.80 -0.65
CA ALA A 32 -5.64 3.13 -0.36
C ALA A 32 -5.73 4.51 0.30
N ALA A 33 -6.79 5.25 -0.01
CA ALA A 33 -7.02 6.59 0.56
C ALA A 33 -7.92 6.58 1.80
N ASN A 34 -8.51 5.43 2.12
CA ASN A 34 -9.47 5.25 3.20
C ASN A 34 -9.51 3.78 3.63
N ALA A 35 -10.17 3.53 4.77
CA ALA A 35 -10.26 2.19 5.36
C ALA A 35 -11.07 1.20 4.51
N GLU A 36 -12.11 1.65 3.81
CA GLU A 36 -12.99 0.77 3.02
C GLU A 36 -12.24 0.20 1.81
N ASP A 37 -11.51 1.04 1.09
CA ASP A 37 -10.63 0.63 -0.01
C ASP A 37 -9.51 -0.27 0.50
N ALA A 38 -8.90 0.07 1.64
CA ALA A 38 -7.85 -0.75 2.24
C ALA A 38 -8.34 -2.16 2.58
N LEU A 39 -9.53 -2.26 3.21
CA LEU A 39 -10.14 -3.55 3.54
C LEU A 39 -10.50 -4.35 2.28
N ALA A 40 -10.99 -3.69 1.23
CA ALA A 40 -11.30 -4.33 -0.04
C ALA A 40 -10.04 -4.89 -0.72
N VAL A 41 -8.91 -4.17 -0.64
CA VAL A 41 -7.61 -4.65 -1.14
C VAL A 41 -7.10 -5.81 -0.30
N ALA A 42 -7.05 -5.66 1.03
CA ALA A 42 -6.56 -6.69 1.94
C ALA A 42 -7.35 -8.02 1.85
N ALA A 43 -8.65 -7.93 1.55
CA ALA A 43 -9.50 -9.11 1.35
C ALA A 43 -9.23 -9.83 0.02
N ARG A 44 -8.75 -9.11 -1.01
CA ARG A 44 -8.46 -9.67 -2.34
C ARG A 44 -7.03 -10.17 -2.46
N ASP A 45 -6.10 -9.44 -1.84
CA ASP A 45 -4.66 -9.68 -1.92
C ASP A 45 -4.08 -9.42 -0.54
N VAL A 46 -3.64 -10.49 0.12
CA VAL A 46 -3.25 -10.44 1.54
C VAL A 46 -1.87 -9.78 1.63
N PRO A 47 -1.76 -8.58 2.22
CA PRO A 47 -0.47 -7.93 2.37
C PRO A 47 0.33 -8.59 3.51
N ASP A 48 1.65 -8.57 3.36
CA ASP A 48 2.60 -8.98 4.42
C ASP A 48 2.75 -7.90 5.50
N LEU A 49 2.49 -6.63 5.12
CA LEU A 49 2.53 -5.47 6.00
C LEU A 49 1.46 -4.44 5.61
N VAL A 50 0.83 -3.82 6.61
CA VAL A 50 -0.07 -2.67 6.44
C VAL A 50 0.55 -1.45 7.11
N LEU A 51 0.63 -0.34 6.38
CA LEU A 51 1.15 0.96 6.84
C LEU A 51 0.08 2.04 6.77
#